data_AF-A0A2E6C4S1-F1
#
_entry.id   AF-A0A2E6C4S1-F1
#
_cell.length_a   1.000
_cell.length_b   1.000
_cell.length_c   1.000
_cell.angle_alpha   90.00
_cell.angle_beta   90.00
_cell.angle_gamma   90.00
#
_symmetry.space_group_name_H-M   'P 1'
#
loop_
_entity.id
_entity.type
_entity.pdbx_description
1 polymer ?
#
loop_
_entity_poly.entity_id
_entity_poly.type
_entity_poly.pdbx_seq_one_letter_code
_entity_poly.pdbx_strand_id
1 'polypeptide(L)'
;MFSILIGEKSFRMFSYHLLVEMRKQRDLPVTMYRILLYISRMKNSNDDSRRLVRIERATGIDRKELRIYLERMEANELIESIDSGKKGRGGHPIICWNITEPGRMWRSDIGRFIQLGQRLGFYPESFFYLPSDGF
;
A
#
# COMPACT_ATOMS: atom_id res chain seq x y z
N MET A 1 29.35 -28.97 26.38
CA MET A 1 29.47 -27.77 25.51
C MET A 1 28.65 -27.86 24.20
N PHE A 2 27.66 -28.76 24.08
CA PHE A 2 26.84 -28.91 22.86
C PHE A 2 25.41 -28.35 22.99
N SER A 3 24.89 -28.16 24.20
CA SER A 3 23.50 -27.73 24.43
C SER A 3 23.24 -26.24 24.16
N ILE A 4 24.28 -25.39 24.19
CA ILE A 4 24.16 -23.93 23.95
C ILE A 4 23.93 -23.64 22.45
N LEU A 5 24.59 -24.39 21.57
CA LEU A 5 24.48 -24.24 20.11
C LEU A 5 23.10 -24.62 19.53
N ILE A 6 22.37 -25.51 20.20
CA ILE A 6 21.01 -25.90 19.80
C ILE A 6 20.01 -24.78 20.13
N GLY A 7 20.19 -24.12 21.28
CA GLY A 7 19.37 -22.97 21.68
C GLY A 7 19.49 -21.77 20.74
N GLU A 8 20.71 -21.44 20.30
CA GLU A 8 20.95 -20.34 19.36
C GLU A 8 20.38 -20.60 17.96
N LYS A 9 20.46 -21.84 17.45
CA LYS A 9 19.87 -22.20 16.15
C LYS A 9 18.35 -22.16 16.18
N SER A 10 17.72 -22.67 17.24
CA SER A 10 16.26 -22.58 17.41
C SER A 10 15.80 -21.13 17.59
N PHE A 11 16.53 -20.31 18.34
CA PHE A 11 16.21 -18.88 18.50
C PHE A 11 16.36 -18.08 17.20
N ARG A 12 17.40 -18.36 16.41
CA ARG A 12 17.55 -17.79 15.07
C ARG A 12 16.42 -18.24 14.14
N MET A 13 16.09 -19.52 14.13
CA MET A 13 15.04 -20.05 13.25
C MET A 13 13.66 -19.49 13.63
N PHE A 14 13.38 -19.35 14.92
CA PHE A 14 12.18 -18.70 15.46
C PHE A 14 12.13 -17.21 15.10
N SER A 15 13.24 -16.48 15.26
CA SER A 15 13.36 -15.07 14.82
C SER A 15 13.18 -14.92 13.31
N TYR A 16 13.74 -15.82 12.51
CA TYR A 16 13.54 -15.85 11.07
C TYR A 16 12.08 -16.13 10.71
N HIS A 17 11.43 -17.06 11.42
CA HIS A 17 10.02 -17.39 11.20
C HIS A 17 9.10 -16.24 11.61
N LEU A 18 9.37 -15.56 12.72
CA LEU A 18 8.69 -14.32 13.13
C LEU A 18 8.90 -13.19 12.12
N LEU A 19 10.11 -13.02 11.59
CA LEU A 19 10.39 -12.10 10.48
C LEU A 19 9.68 -12.51 9.18
N VAL A 20 9.42 -13.80 8.95
CA VAL A 20 8.61 -14.31 7.82
C VAL A 20 7.11 -14.10 8.07
N GLU A 21 6.62 -14.23 9.29
CA GLU A 21 5.23 -13.96 9.65
C GLU A 21 4.92 -12.45 9.64
N MET A 22 5.82 -11.61 10.13
CA MET A 22 5.73 -10.16 9.94
C MET A 22 5.76 -9.76 8.45
N ARG A 23 6.45 -10.54 7.60
CA ARG A 23 6.38 -10.39 6.13
C ARG A 23 5.01 -10.73 5.53
N LYS A 24 4.15 -11.47 6.23
CA LYS A 24 2.76 -11.76 5.80
C LYS A 24 1.77 -10.68 6.22
N GLN A 25 2.08 -9.89 7.25
CA GLN A 25 1.35 -8.64 7.50
C GLN A 25 1.77 -7.60 6.47
N ARG A 26 0.80 -6.94 5.84
CA ARG A 26 1.11 -5.78 5.02
C ARG A 26 1.62 -4.68 5.95
N ASP A 27 2.86 -4.25 5.74
CA ASP A 27 3.42 -3.11 6.44
C ASP A 27 2.56 -1.85 6.14
N LEU A 28 2.08 -1.18 7.19
CA LEU A 28 1.13 -0.07 7.07
C LEU A 28 1.72 1.09 6.25
N PRO A 29 2.94 1.60 6.54
CA PRO A 29 3.62 2.57 5.68
C PRO A 29 3.63 2.18 4.20
N VAL A 30 4.02 0.93 3.89
CA VAL A 30 4.09 0.44 2.50
C VAL A 30 2.71 0.40 1.85
N THR A 31 1.69 -0.02 2.61
CA THR A 31 0.31 -0.09 2.14
C THR A 31 -0.22 1.29 1.78
N MET A 32 -0.05 2.26 2.69
CA MET A 32 -0.46 3.65 2.45
C MET A 32 0.30 4.27 1.28
N TYR A 33 1.61 4.06 1.23
CA TYR A 33 2.46 4.52 0.14
C TYR A 33 1.98 4.02 -1.21
N ARG A 34 1.68 2.72 -1.35
CA ARG A 34 1.25 2.11 -2.63
C ARG A 34 -0.10 2.64 -3.09
N ILE A 35 -1.06 2.84 -2.19
CA ILE A 35 -2.36 3.45 -2.53
C ILE A 35 -2.14 4.86 -3.08
N LEU A 36 -1.44 5.71 -2.32
CA LEU A 36 -1.18 7.10 -2.71
C LEU A 36 -0.31 7.20 -3.98
N LEU A 37 0.67 6.30 -4.14
CA LEU A 37 1.52 6.21 -5.31
C LEU A 37 0.70 5.92 -6.56
N TYR A 38 -0.20 4.94 -6.50
CA TYR A 38 -1.03 4.59 -7.64
C TYR A 38 -1.96 5.74 -8.04
N ILE A 39 -2.70 6.31 -7.09
CA ILE A 39 -3.61 7.43 -7.35
C ILE A 39 -2.82 8.63 -7.91
N SER A 40 -1.64 8.92 -7.35
CA SER A 40 -0.77 9.98 -7.84
C SER A 40 -0.27 9.75 -9.26
N ARG A 41 0.14 8.52 -9.62
CA ARG A 41 0.60 8.19 -10.98
C ARG A 41 -0.53 8.34 -12.00
N MET A 42 -1.75 8.01 -11.60
CA MET A 42 -2.93 8.02 -12.46
C MET A 42 -3.66 9.38 -12.49
N LYS A 43 -3.18 10.41 -11.78
CA LYS A 43 -3.86 11.72 -11.66
C LYS A 43 -4.26 12.33 -13.00
N ASN A 44 -3.38 12.24 -14.00
CA ASN A 44 -3.60 12.81 -15.34
C ASN A 44 -4.21 11.81 -16.33
N SER A 45 -4.55 10.60 -15.87
CA SER A 45 -5.23 9.58 -16.67
C SER A 45 -6.75 9.74 -16.59
N ASN A 46 -7.49 8.99 -17.41
CA ASN A 46 -8.95 8.89 -17.30
C ASN A 46 -9.35 8.48 -15.87
N ASP A 47 -10.38 9.13 -15.32
CA ASP A 47 -11.01 8.87 -14.02
C ASP A 47 -11.30 7.38 -13.74
N ASP A 48 -11.66 6.62 -14.79
CA ASP A 48 -11.87 5.17 -14.69
C ASP A 48 -10.63 4.39 -14.20
N SER A 49 -9.43 4.96 -14.36
CA SER A 49 -8.15 4.41 -13.90
C SER A 49 -7.99 4.50 -12.39
N ARG A 50 -8.73 5.38 -11.72
CA ARG A 50 -8.63 5.62 -10.26
C ARG A 50 -9.83 5.05 -9.50
N ARG A 51 -10.50 4.05 -10.07
CA ARG A 51 -11.60 3.33 -9.42
C ARG A 51 -11.10 2.26 -8.46
N LEU A 52 -11.95 1.87 -7.51
CA LEU A 52 -11.64 0.88 -6.46
C LEU A 52 -11.00 -0.39 -7.02
N VAL A 53 -11.59 -0.97 -8.07
CA VAL A 53 -11.11 -2.21 -8.71
C VAL A 53 -9.73 -2.02 -9.36
N ARG A 54 -9.41 -0.81 -9.84
CA ARG A 54 -8.10 -0.52 -10.43
C ARG A 54 -7.03 -0.40 -9.36
N ILE A 55 -7.34 0.32 -8.27
CA ILE A 55 -6.45 0.45 -7.11
C ILE A 55 -6.22 -0.92 -6.46
N GLU A 56 -7.26 -1.73 -6.28
CA GLU A 56 -7.21 -3.11 -5.79
C GLU A 56 -6.20 -3.95 -6.59
N ARG A 57 -6.35 -3.98 -7.92
CA ARG A 57 -5.46 -4.73 -8.81
C ARG A 57 -4.02 -4.22 -8.77
N ALA A 58 -3.83 -2.91 -8.72
CA ALA A 58 -2.50 -2.30 -8.73
C ALA A 58 -1.73 -2.56 -7.43
N THR A 59 -2.44 -2.49 -6.30
CA THR A 59 -1.84 -2.58 -4.96
C THR A 59 -1.87 -4.00 -4.37
N GLY A 60 -2.66 -4.90 -4.94
CA GLY A 60 -2.91 -6.24 -4.42
C GLY A 60 -3.64 -6.25 -3.07
N ILE A 61 -4.27 -5.14 -2.67
CA ILE A 61 -5.02 -5.00 -1.41
C ILE A 61 -6.42 -5.57 -1.58
N ASP A 62 -6.87 -6.40 -0.62
CA ASP A 62 -8.24 -6.93 -0.67
C ASP A 62 -9.26 -5.78 -0.69
N ARG A 63 -10.35 -5.96 -1.40
CA ARG A 63 -11.34 -4.90 -1.59
C ARG A 63 -11.95 -4.39 -0.29
N LYS A 64 -12.20 -5.27 0.70
CA LYS A 64 -12.78 -4.84 1.98
C LYS A 64 -11.78 -4.01 2.77
N GLU A 65 -10.53 -4.46 2.80
CA GLU A 65 -9.42 -3.75 3.44
C GLU A 65 -9.15 -2.40 2.77
N LEU A 66 -9.11 -2.37 1.43
CA LEU A 66 -8.86 -1.17 0.65
C LEU A 66 -9.92 -0.09 0.88
N ARG A 67 -11.20 -0.46 1.02
CA ARG A 67 -12.27 0.50 1.33
C ARG A 67 -12.02 1.21 2.66
N ILE A 68 -11.62 0.47 3.69
CA ILE A 68 -11.31 1.05 5.00
C ILE A 68 -10.17 2.06 4.88
N TYR A 69 -9.13 1.76 4.08
CA TYR A 69 -8.05 2.72 3.84
C TYR A 69 -8.54 3.96 3.08
N LEU A 70 -9.30 3.79 2.00
CA LEU A 70 -9.79 4.91 1.19
C LEU A 70 -10.72 5.82 2.02
N GLU A 71 -11.64 5.26 2.79
CA GLU A 71 -12.53 6.01 3.69
C GLU A 71 -11.72 6.81 4.73
N ARG A 72 -10.71 6.20 5.36
CA ARG A 72 -9.85 6.88 6.34
C ARG A 72 -8.98 7.96 5.69
N MET A 73 -8.42 7.69 4.51
CA MET A 73 -7.60 8.65 3.78
C MET A 73 -8.43 9.85 3.31
N GLU A 74 -9.66 9.62 2.87
CA GLU A 74 -10.60 10.67 2.48
C GLU A 74 -11.04 11.51 3.67
N ALA A 75 -11.40 10.87 4.79
CA ALA A 75 -11.73 11.57 6.04
C ALA A 75 -10.57 12.41 6.62
N ASN A 76 -9.34 12.18 6.15
CA ASN A 76 -8.15 12.94 6.54
C ASN A 76 -7.56 13.75 5.36
N GLU A 77 -8.38 14.03 4.34
CA GLU A 77 -8.05 14.92 3.22
C GLU A 77 -6.79 14.52 2.43
N LEU A 78 -6.37 13.26 2.48
CA LEU A 78 -5.25 12.74 1.68
C LEU A 78 -5.70 12.42 0.24
N ILE A 79 -6.96 12.07 0.08
CA ILE A 79 -7.62 11.82 -1.20
C ILE A 79 -9.02 12.44 -1.17
N GLU A 80 -9.60 12.66 -2.33
CA GLU A 80 -10.99 13.11 -2.50
C GLU A 80 -11.73 12.14 -3.41
N SER A 81 -12.95 11.76 -3.06
CA SER A 81 -13.81 11.01 -3.98
C SER A 81 -14.44 11.95 -5.01
N ILE A 82 -14.57 11.45 -6.23
CA ILE A 82 -15.21 12.15 -7.34
C ILE A 82 -16.29 11.22 -7.89
N ASP A 83 -17.52 11.73 -7.91
CA ASP A 83 -18.58 11.12 -8.71
C ASP A 83 -18.34 11.44 -10.17
N SER A 84 -18.07 10.41 -10.97
CA SER A 84 -17.87 10.55 -12.41
C SER A 84 -19.14 10.96 -13.17
N GLY A 85 -20.28 11.10 -12.49
CA GLY A 85 -21.60 11.36 -13.08
C GLY A 85 -22.18 10.15 -13.82
N LYS A 86 -21.42 9.04 -13.89
CA LYS A 86 -21.80 7.80 -14.55
C LYS A 86 -22.34 6.83 -13.51
N LYS A 87 -23.36 6.06 -13.90
CA LYS A 87 -23.89 4.96 -13.08
C LYS A 87 -23.34 3.62 -13.55
N GLY A 88 -22.97 2.78 -12.61
CA GLY A 88 -22.55 1.39 -12.84
C GLY A 88 -23.75 0.46 -13.04
N ARG A 89 -23.46 -0.83 -13.20
CA ARG A 89 -24.49 -1.89 -13.21
C ARG A 89 -25.20 -1.89 -11.85
N GLY A 90 -26.53 -1.79 -11.86
CA GLY A 90 -27.34 -1.64 -10.64
C GLY A 90 -27.62 -0.20 -10.21
N GLY A 91 -27.22 0.81 -11.00
CA GLY A 91 -27.61 2.21 -10.76
C GLY A 91 -26.75 2.98 -9.75
N HIS A 92 -25.77 2.32 -9.12
CA HIS A 92 -24.85 2.97 -8.18
C HIS A 92 -23.87 3.91 -8.89
N PRO A 93 -23.55 5.08 -8.31
CA PRO A 93 -22.54 5.99 -8.85
C PRO A 93 -21.17 5.33 -9.01
N ILE A 94 -20.46 5.69 -10.08
CA ILE A 94 -19.07 5.31 -10.27
C ILE A 94 -18.20 6.36 -9.58
N ILE A 95 -17.60 5.93 -8.47
CA ILE A 95 -16.67 6.72 -7.68
C ILE A 95 -15.23 6.43 -8.11
N CYS A 96 -14.45 7.49 -8.33
CA CYS A 96 -13.00 7.46 -8.43
C CYS A 96 -12.38 8.35 -7.34
N TRP A 97 -11.07 8.25 -7.15
CA TRP A 97 -10.36 9.07 -6.18
C TRP A 97 -9.28 9.92 -6.84
N ASN A 98 -9.16 11.17 -6.40
CA ASN A 98 -8.04 12.04 -6.72
C ASN A 98 -7.14 12.21 -5.50
N ILE A 99 -5.85 12.44 -5.75
CA ILE A 99 -4.89 12.76 -4.69
C ILE A 99 -4.89 14.27 -4.44
N THR A 100 -5.01 14.65 -3.17
CA THR A 100 -4.93 16.05 -2.73
C THR A 100 -3.47 16.51 -2.65
N GLU A 101 -3.23 17.78 -2.31
CA GLU A 101 -1.87 18.25 -1.98
C GLU A 101 -1.33 17.59 -0.71
N PRO A 102 -2.06 17.53 0.43
CA PRO A 102 -1.63 16.77 1.60
C PRO A 102 -1.30 15.30 1.28
N GLY A 103 -2.09 14.63 0.44
CA GLY A 103 -1.82 13.27 0.01
C GLY A 103 -0.49 13.13 -0.75
N ARG A 104 -0.16 14.09 -1.62
CA ARG A 104 1.13 14.10 -2.35
C ARG A 104 2.31 14.29 -1.41
N MET A 105 2.18 15.17 -0.42
CA MET A 105 3.19 15.40 0.60
C MET A 105 3.45 14.12 1.40
N TRP A 106 2.41 13.53 1.99
CA TRP A 106 2.53 12.30 2.77
C TRP A 106 3.06 11.12 1.95
N ARG A 107 2.64 10.99 0.68
CA ARG A 107 3.23 9.99 -0.24
C ARG A 107 4.75 10.14 -0.35
N SER A 108 5.23 11.39 -0.43
CA SER A 108 6.67 11.69 -0.50
C SER A 108 7.38 11.32 0.80
N ASP A 109 6.82 11.71 1.94
CA ASP A 109 7.41 11.47 3.27
C ASP A 109 7.45 9.98 3.62
N ILE A 110 6.35 9.26 3.38
CA ILE A 110 6.31 7.81 3.57
C ILE A 110 7.30 7.13 2.61
N GLY A 111 7.40 7.59 1.36
CA GLY A 111 8.39 7.09 0.40
C GLY A 111 9.83 7.26 0.90
N ARG A 112 10.17 8.42 1.48
CA ARG A 112 11.48 8.67 2.10
C ARG A 112 11.73 7.76 3.30
N PHE A 113 10.72 7.51 4.12
CA PHE A 113 10.81 6.58 5.24
C PHE A 113 11.08 5.15 4.77
N ILE A 114 10.36 4.68 3.74
CA ILE A 114 10.59 3.36 3.14
C ILE A 114 12.02 3.28 2.55
N GLN A 115 12.48 4.36 1.90
CA GLN A 115 13.82 4.42 1.33
C GLN A 115 14.92 4.35 2.40
N LEU A 116 14.69 5.01 3.55
CA LEU A 116 15.57 4.87 4.72
C LEU A 116 15.60 3.42 5.20
N GLY A 117 14.43 2.79 5.35
CA GLY A 117 14.32 1.38 5.71
C GLY A 117 15.07 0.44 4.76
N GLN A 118 15.05 0.72 3.45
CA GLN A 118 15.83 -0.02 2.45
C GLN A 118 17.34 0.18 2.62
N ARG A 119 17.80 1.44 2.78
CA ARG A 119 19.22 1.76 2.98
C ARG A 119 19.81 1.08 4.22
N LEU A 120 18.99 0.92 5.26
CA LEU A 120 19.37 0.26 6.51
C LEU A 120 19.19 -1.27 6.47
N GLY A 121 18.69 -1.84 5.36
CA GLY A 121 18.49 -3.28 5.19
C GLY A 121 17.23 -3.86 5.86
N PHE A 122 16.31 -3.01 6.34
CA PHE A 122 15.06 -3.45 6.97
C PHE A 122 13.94 -3.75 5.96
N TYR A 123 13.89 -3.03 4.85
CA TYR A 123 12.89 -3.22 3.80
C TYR A 123 13.50 -3.72 2.50
N PRO A 124 12.82 -4.63 1.77
CA PRO A 124 13.25 -5.04 0.45
C PRO A 124 13.01 -3.95 -0.60
N GLU A 125 13.73 -4.01 -1.71
CA GLU A 125 13.58 -3.06 -2.84
C GLU A 125 12.14 -3.04 -3.39
N SER A 126 11.50 -4.20 -3.42
CA SER A 126 10.14 -4.42 -3.94
C SER A 126 9.05 -3.56 -3.28
N PHE A 127 9.30 -2.99 -2.09
CA PHE A 127 8.34 -2.14 -1.39
C PHE A 127 8.10 -0.79 -2.08
N PHE A 128 9.04 -0.32 -2.91
CA PHE A 128 8.91 0.93 -3.66
C PHE A 128 7.96 0.85 -4.85
N TYR A 129 7.60 -0.37 -5.24
CA TYR A 129 6.85 -0.61 -6.46
C TYR A 129 5.44 -1.11 -6.20
N LEU A 130 4.57 -0.90 -7.19
CA LEU A 130 3.26 -1.51 -7.17
C LEU A 130 3.39 -2.98 -7.59
N PRO A 131 2.64 -3.91 -6.97
CA PRO A 131 2.55 -5.29 -7.44
C PRO A 131 2.24 -5.44 -8.94
N SER A 132 1.56 -4.47 -9.54
CA SER A 132 1.27 -4.45 -10.98
C SER A 132 2.41 -3.97 -11.89
N ASP A 133 3.53 -3.47 -11.35
CA ASP A 133 4.62 -2.89 -12.16
C ASP A 133 5.42 -3.97 -12.93
N GLY A 134 5.20 -5.28 -12.67
CA GLY A 134 5.66 -6.37 -13.54
C GLY A 134 7.16 -6.70 -13.47
N PHE A 135 7.72 -6.85 -12.26
CA PHE A 135 9.11 -7.28 -12.03
C PHE A 135 9.39 -8.72 -12.43
#